data_AF-A0ABD2HGM1-F1
#
_entry.id   AF-A0ABD2HGM1-F1
#
_cell.length_a   1.000
_cell.length_b   1.000
_cell.length_c   1.000
_cell.angle_alpha   90.00
_cell.angle_beta   90.00
_cell.angle_gamma   90.00
#
_symmetry.space_group_name_H-M   'P 1'
#
loop_
_entity.id
_entity.type
_entity.pdbx_description
1 polymer ?
#
loop_
_entity_poly.entity_id
_entity_poly.type
_entity_poly.pdbx_seq_one_letter_code
_entity_poly.pdbx_strand_id
1 'polypeptide(L)'
;MVSAYRDKFENPNNYYHSMFGKPIISKYRVNPSLEALKTGNGVTFKEFVQYLLDVHRPVGMDIHWDQANQLCNPCLIDYDFIGKFENMDEESNFLLRLIGAPPNVKLPNFKDRNPADKRTSTQITEKYFSQVSTLERQRIYDFYYTDYLMFNYTKPFKDLY
;
A
#
# COMPACT_ATOMS: atom_id res chain seq x y z
N MET A 1 -1.53 1.48 -0.23
CA MET A 1 -0.35 2.07 0.47
C MET A 1 -0.16 1.59 1.92
N VAL A 2 -1.02 1.91 2.90
CA VAL A 2 -0.79 1.52 4.32
C VAL A 2 -0.63 0.01 4.51
N SER A 3 -1.49 -0.78 3.89
CA SER A 3 -1.38 -2.25 3.94
C SER A 3 -0.01 -2.75 3.42
N ALA A 4 0.51 -2.14 2.35
CA ALA A 4 1.83 -2.47 1.82
C ALA A 4 2.94 -2.08 2.79
N TYR A 5 2.90 -0.88 3.38
CA TYR A 5 3.88 -0.48 4.41
C TYR A 5 3.91 -1.48 5.58
N ARG A 6 2.74 -1.88 6.07
CA ARG A 6 2.65 -2.82 7.20
C ARG A 6 3.18 -4.22 6.84
N ASP A 7 2.89 -4.71 5.64
CA ASP A 7 3.39 -6.01 5.16
C ASP A 7 4.90 -6.00 4.87
N LYS A 8 5.44 -4.88 4.35
CA LYS A 8 6.82 -4.81 3.86
C LYS A 8 7.83 -4.21 4.84
N PHE A 9 7.40 -3.37 5.79
CA PHE A 9 8.31 -2.62 6.67
C PHE A 9 7.98 -2.69 8.17
N GLU A 10 6.72 -2.87 8.55
CA GLU A 10 6.35 -3.03 9.97
C GLU A 10 6.68 -4.44 10.48
N ASN A 11 6.46 -5.44 9.64
CA ASN A 11 6.72 -6.84 9.94
C ASN A 11 8.10 -7.29 9.40
N PRO A 12 8.73 -8.33 9.98
CA PRO A 12 10.00 -8.85 9.49
C PRO A 12 9.97 -9.25 8.02
N ASN A 13 10.77 -8.57 7.19
CA ASN A 13 10.86 -8.84 5.77
C ASN A 13 12.27 -8.53 5.22
N ASN A 14 13.16 -9.53 5.26
CA ASN A 14 14.57 -9.34 4.90
C ASN A 14 14.78 -8.78 3.49
N TYR A 15 13.97 -9.21 2.52
CA TYR A 15 14.08 -8.72 1.15
C TYR A 15 13.75 -7.23 1.06
N TYR A 16 12.57 -6.82 1.56
CA TYR A 16 12.15 -5.41 1.49
C TYR A 16 13.00 -4.51 2.38
N HIS A 17 13.40 -4.97 3.55
CA HIS A 17 14.27 -4.21 4.44
C HIS A 17 15.65 -4.00 3.80
N SER A 18 16.20 -5.02 3.13
CA SER A 18 17.48 -4.87 2.44
C SER A 18 17.39 -4.01 1.17
N MET A 19 16.39 -4.27 0.32
CA MET A 19 16.26 -3.60 -0.98
C MET A 19 15.76 -2.16 -0.85
N PHE A 20 14.77 -1.91 0.00
CA PHE A 20 14.15 -0.60 0.16
C PHE A 20 14.44 0.04 1.51
N GLY A 21 14.44 -0.75 2.59
CA GLY A 21 14.58 -0.21 3.95
C GLY A 21 15.92 0.50 4.18
N LYS A 22 17.05 -0.11 3.79
CA LYS A 22 18.37 0.52 3.94
C LYS A 22 18.47 1.82 3.14
N PRO A 23 18.13 1.88 1.84
CA PRO A 23 18.18 3.14 1.09
C PRO A 23 17.22 4.22 1.63
N ILE A 24 16.01 3.85 2.06
CA ILE A 24 15.05 4.78 2.65
C ILE A 24 15.64 5.39 3.94
N ILE A 25 16.10 4.54 4.87
CA ILE A 25 16.68 5.01 6.13
C ILE A 25 17.92 5.87 5.87
N SER A 26 18.80 5.43 4.97
CA SER A 26 20.03 6.16 4.65
C SER A 26 19.77 7.54 4.06
N LYS A 27 18.66 7.74 3.34
CA LYS A 27 18.38 9.01 2.65
C LYS A 27 17.54 9.97 3.50
N TYR A 28 16.52 9.47 4.20
CA TYR A 28 15.51 10.34 4.83
C TYR A 28 15.66 10.46 6.35
N ARG A 29 16.40 9.55 7.01
CA ARG A 29 16.61 9.62 8.46
C ARG A 29 17.76 10.56 8.80
N VAL A 30 17.51 11.55 9.65
CA VAL A 30 18.52 12.55 10.04
C VAL A 30 19.67 11.92 10.83
N ASN A 31 19.38 11.00 11.75
CA ASN A 31 20.38 10.36 12.62
C ASN A 31 20.12 8.84 12.73
N PRO A 32 20.41 8.04 11.69
CA PRO A 32 20.17 6.61 11.73
C PRO A 32 21.21 5.89 12.60
N SER A 33 20.77 4.89 13.38
CA SER A 33 21.71 3.99 14.05
C SER A 33 22.45 3.11 13.04
N LEU A 34 23.66 2.66 13.39
CA LEU A 34 24.41 1.72 12.57
C LEU A 34 23.62 0.43 12.30
N GLU A 35 22.86 -0.04 13.28
CA GLU A 35 21.98 -1.20 13.13
C GLU A 35 20.88 -0.95 12.10
N ALA A 36 20.22 0.21 12.12
CA ALA A 36 19.19 0.56 11.16
C ALA A 36 19.74 0.65 9.73
N LEU A 37 20.94 1.21 9.55
CA LEU A 37 21.62 1.24 8.26
C LEU A 37 22.03 -0.16 7.78
N LYS A 38 22.48 -1.02 8.70
CA LYS A 38 22.92 -2.38 8.37
C LYS A 38 21.77 -3.31 8.02
N THR A 39 20.63 -3.17 8.69
CA THR A 39 19.49 -4.08 8.57
C THR A 39 18.41 -3.56 7.63
N GLY A 40 18.20 -2.24 7.59
CA GLY A 40 17.04 -1.63 6.94
C GLY A 40 15.76 -1.72 7.77
N ASN A 41 15.86 -2.18 9.02
CA ASN A 41 14.72 -2.36 9.91
C ASN A 41 14.22 -1.02 10.46
N GLY A 42 12.91 -0.97 10.72
CA GLY A 42 12.29 0.16 11.41
C GLY A 42 12.15 1.40 10.55
N VAL A 43 12.00 1.24 9.22
CA VAL A 43 11.49 2.32 8.36
C VAL A 43 10.18 2.83 8.96
N THR A 44 10.08 4.13 9.18
CA THR A 44 8.85 4.75 9.67
C THR A 44 7.89 5.03 8.51
N PHE A 45 6.60 5.15 8.82
CA PHE A 45 5.60 5.48 7.81
C PHE A 45 5.86 6.83 7.15
N LYS A 46 6.37 7.80 7.91
CA LYS A 46 6.74 9.12 7.38
C LYS A 46 7.90 9.02 6.39
N GLU A 47 8.95 8.25 6.69
CA GLU A 47 10.07 8.05 5.75
C GLU A 47 9.61 7.30 4.49
N PHE A 48 8.69 6.34 4.63
CA PHE A 48 8.08 5.68 3.49
C PHE A 48 7.26 6.66 2.62
N VAL A 49 6.50 7.57 3.22
CA VAL A 49 5.81 8.64 2.50
C VAL A 49 6.78 9.56 1.78
N GLN A 50 7.86 9.98 2.45
CA GLN A 50 8.89 10.82 1.83
C GLN A 50 9.51 10.12 0.63
N TYR A 51 9.76 8.81 0.72
CA TYR A 51 10.23 7.99 -0.38
C TYR A 51 9.28 8.00 -1.60
N LEU A 52 7.97 7.82 -1.37
CA LEU A 52 6.98 7.84 -2.45
C LEU A 52 6.91 9.20 -3.15
N LEU A 53 6.98 10.29 -2.38
CA LEU A 53 6.87 11.66 -2.89
C LEU A 53 8.17 12.22 -3.50
N ASP A 54 9.27 11.48 -3.40
CA ASP A 54 10.57 11.89 -3.91
C ASP A 54 10.75 11.43 -5.36
N VAL A 55 10.92 12.38 -6.29
CA VAL A 55 11.19 12.08 -7.71
C VAL A 55 12.59 11.52 -7.96
N HIS A 56 13.50 11.68 -7.01
CA HIS A 56 14.86 11.14 -7.02
C HIS A 56 15.01 9.99 -6.00
N ARG A 57 13.93 9.26 -5.73
CA ARG A 57 13.93 8.13 -4.80
C ARG A 57 15.03 7.11 -5.14
N PRO A 58 15.69 6.51 -4.14
CA PRO A 58 16.94 5.77 -4.33
C PRO A 58 16.83 4.40 -5.01
N VAL A 59 15.64 3.82 -5.18
CA VAL A 59 15.47 2.46 -5.76
C VAL A 59 14.48 2.45 -6.92
N GLY A 60 13.26 2.93 -6.71
CA GLY A 60 12.21 2.94 -7.72
C GLY A 60 10.83 2.55 -7.16
N MET A 61 9.82 2.44 -8.01
CA MET A 61 8.52 1.96 -7.55
C MET A 61 8.50 0.44 -7.46
N ASP A 62 7.74 -0.07 -6.48
CA ASP A 62 7.39 -1.48 -6.38
C ASP A 62 5.89 -1.60 -6.64
N ILE A 63 5.48 -2.71 -7.25
CA ILE A 63 4.10 -3.01 -7.61
C ILE A 63 3.09 -2.86 -6.45
N HIS A 64 3.52 -2.96 -5.18
CA HIS A 64 2.63 -2.84 -4.02
C HIS A 64 2.26 -1.39 -3.66
N TRP A 65 2.98 -0.41 -4.18
CA TRP A 65 2.72 1.02 -3.93
C TRP A 65 2.83 1.88 -5.18
N ASP A 66 2.96 1.28 -6.35
CA ASP A 66 2.75 1.98 -7.61
C ASP A 66 1.28 2.33 -7.84
N GLN A 67 1.01 3.25 -8.76
CA GLN A 67 -0.36 3.55 -9.12
C GLN A 67 -0.98 2.40 -9.94
N ALA A 68 -2.20 2.01 -9.60
CA ALA A 68 -2.89 0.91 -10.26
C ALA A 68 -3.17 1.22 -11.74
N ASN A 69 -3.40 2.49 -12.09
CA ASN A 69 -3.56 2.92 -13.47
C ASN A 69 -2.32 2.66 -14.35
N GLN A 70 -1.11 2.73 -13.79
CA GLN A 70 0.15 2.44 -14.50
C GLN A 70 0.37 0.93 -14.65
N LEU A 71 0.03 0.16 -13.62
CA LEU A 71 0.26 -1.28 -13.61
C LEU A 71 -0.74 -2.04 -14.50
N CYS A 72 -2.02 -1.66 -14.43
CA CYS A 72 -3.10 -2.45 -15.04
C CYS A 72 -3.68 -1.81 -16.30
N ASN A 73 -3.40 -0.52 -16.58
CA ASN A 73 -3.91 0.17 -17.78
C ASN A 73 -5.42 -0.07 -18.04
N PRO A 74 -6.33 0.16 -17.07
CA PRO A 74 -7.75 -0.17 -17.21
C PRO A 74 -8.50 0.70 -18.24
N CYS A 75 -7.86 1.73 -18.79
CA CYS A 75 -8.39 2.47 -19.94
C CYS A 75 -8.06 1.82 -21.30
N LEU A 76 -7.09 0.90 -21.33
CA LEU A 76 -6.61 0.24 -22.55
C LEU A 76 -7.01 -1.24 -22.62
N ILE A 77 -7.40 -1.83 -21.49
CA ILE A 77 -7.77 -3.23 -21.37
C ILE A 77 -9.22 -3.30 -20.91
N ASP A 78 -10.05 -4.00 -21.67
CA ASP A 78 -11.44 -4.28 -21.33
C ASP A 78 -11.52 -5.43 -20.32
N TYR A 79 -11.47 -5.08 -19.04
CA TYR A 79 -11.58 -6.05 -17.96
C TYR A 79 -13.02 -6.54 -17.78
N ASP A 80 -13.21 -7.87 -17.80
CA ASP A 80 -14.51 -8.48 -17.47
C ASP A 80 -14.89 -8.30 -16.00
N PHE A 81 -13.90 -8.08 -15.12
CA PHE A 81 -14.09 -7.89 -13.69
C PHE A 81 -12.97 -7.06 -13.06
N ILE A 82 -13.36 -6.10 -12.21
CA ILE A 82 -12.45 -5.31 -11.35
C ILE A 82 -12.99 -5.40 -9.92
N GLY A 83 -12.30 -6.14 -9.06
CA GLY A 83 -12.70 -6.34 -7.67
C GLY A 83 -12.03 -5.39 -6.68
N LYS A 84 -12.69 -5.16 -5.54
CA LYS A 84 -12.22 -4.30 -4.44
C LYS A 84 -11.77 -5.09 -3.21
N PHE A 85 -10.53 -4.86 -2.75
CA PHE A 85 -10.00 -5.57 -1.58
C PHE A 85 -10.75 -5.26 -0.28
N GLU A 86 -11.41 -4.11 -0.19
CA GLU A 86 -12.21 -3.73 0.96
C GLU A 86 -13.41 -4.67 1.19
N ASN A 87 -13.91 -5.29 0.11
CA ASN A 87 -15.07 -6.18 0.09
C ASN A 87 -14.69 -7.61 -0.37
N MET A 88 -13.47 -8.06 -0.03
CA MET A 88 -12.86 -9.29 -0.58
C MET A 88 -13.77 -10.52 -0.56
N ASP A 89 -14.53 -10.74 0.51
CA ASP A 89 -15.43 -11.89 0.61
C ASP A 89 -16.56 -11.81 -0.43
N GLU A 90 -17.18 -10.65 -0.62
CA GLU A 90 -18.25 -10.47 -1.62
C GLU A 90 -17.71 -10.53 -3.04
N GLU A 91 -16.61 -9.81 -3.30
CA GLU A 91 -15.95 -9.70 -4.60
C GLU A 91 -15.44 -11.06 -5.09
N SER A 92 -14.81 -11.83 -4.21
CA SER A 92 -14.32 -13.16 -4.56
C SER A 92 -15.46 -14.15 -4.82
N ASN A 93 -16.53 -14.10 -4.03
CA ASN A 93 -17.70 -14.94 -4.28
C ASN A 93 -18.41 -14.55 -5.60
N PHE A 94 -18.45 -13.26 -5.95
CA PHE A 94 -18.97 -12.82 -7.24
C PHE A 94 -18.11 -13.35 -8.39
N LEU A 95 -16.79 -13.17 -8.33
CA LEU A 95 -15.86 -13.65 -9.34
C LEU A 95 -15.97 -15.18 -9.53
N LEU A 96 -16.03 -15.95 -8.44
CA LEU A 96 -16.19 -17.40 -8.50
C LEU A 96 -17.48 -17.82 -9.22
N ARG A 97 -18.60 -17.12 -8.98
CA ARG A 97 -19.85 -17.35 -9.72
C ARG A 97 -19.71 -16.96 -11.19
N LEU A 98 -19.07 -15.82 -11.47
CA LEU A 98 -18.88 -15.30 -12.82
C LEU A 98 -18.12 -16.29 -13.71
N ILE A 99 -17.09 -16.96 -13.16
CA ILE A 99 -16.28 -17.96 -13.89
C ILE A 99 -16.89 -19.37 -13.89
N GLY A 100 -18.08 -19.57 -13.30
CA GLY A 100 -18.74 -20.87 -13.21
C GLY A 100 -18.06 -21.87 -12.27
N ALA A 101 -17.36 -21.39 -11.23
CA ALA A 101 -16.76 -22.26 -10.23
C ALA A 101 -17.83 -23.04 -9.43
N PRO A 102 -17.51 -24.25 -8.93
CA PRO A 102 -18.46 -25.02 -8.11
C PRO A 102 -18.96 -24.24 -6.89
N PRO A 103 -20.25 -24.34 -6.50
CA PRO A 103 -20.84 -23.53 -5.42
C PRO A 103 -20.20 -23.71 -4.03
N ASN A 104 -19.45 -24.80 -3.84
CA ASN A 104 -18.75 -25.11 -2.59
C ASN A 104 -17.33 -24.54 -2.53
N VAL A 105 -16.81 -23.96 -3.62
CA VAL A 105 -15.52 -23.29 -3.63
C VAL A 105 -15.66 -21.90 -3.01
N LYS A 106 -14.78 -21.60 -2.06
CA LYS A 106 -14.66 -20.27 -1.45
C LYS A 106 -13.18 -19.93 -1.29
N LEU A 107 -12.85 -18.65 -1.34
CA LEU A 107 -11.52 -18.22 -0.94
C LEU A 107 -11.33 -18.38 0.58
N PRO A 108 -10.11 -18.70 1.03
CA PRO A 108 -9.80 -18.75 2.45
C PRO A 108 -9.90 -17.35 3.08
N ASN A 109 -10.49 -17.27 4.28
CA ASN A 109 -10.55 -16.02 5.05
C ASN A 109 -9.34 -15.81 5.97
N PHE A 110 -8.44 -16.80 6.08
CA PHE A 110 -7.25 -16.66 6.92
C PHE A 110 -6.26 -15.65 6.33
N LYS A 111 -5.49 -15.03 7.20
CA LYS A 111 -4.38 -14.15 6.83
C LYS A 111 -3.10 -14.97 6.88
N ASP A 112 -2.51 -15.24 5.72
CA ASP A 112 -1.29 -16.05 5.61
C ASP A 112 -0.07 -15.30 6.17
N ARG A 113 0.24 -14.14 5.60
CA ARG A 113 1.35 -13.30 6.07
C ARG A 113 0.98 -12.53 7.33
N ASN A 114 1.82 -12.64 8.35
CA ASN A 114 1.66 -11.95 9.64
C ASN A 114 0.28 -12.24 10.24
N PRO A 115 -0.05 -13.52 10.56
CA PRO A 115 -1.40 -13.95 10.94
C PRO A 115 -1.90 -13.32 12.24
N ALA A 116 -0.99 -12.97 13.15
CA ALA A 116 -1.31 -12.30 14.41
C ALA A 116 -1.71 -10.82 14.22
N ASP A 117 -1.39 -10.21 13.08
CA ASP A 117 -1.65 -8.81 12.82
C ASP A 117 -3.08 -8.58 12.32
N LYS A 118 -3.75 -7.58 12.90
CA LYS A 118 -5.04 -7.10 12.40
C LYS A 118 -4.96 -6.70 10.91
N ARG A 119 -6.00 -7.04 10.14
CA ARG A 119 -6.19 -6.52 8.78
C ARG A 119 -6.21 -5.00 8.82
N THR A 120 -5.60 -4.37 7.82
CA THR A 120 -5.59 -2.90 7.72
C THR A 120 -7.02 -2.39 7.56
N SER A 121 -7.44 -1.52 8.47
CA SER A 121 -8.78 -0.91 8.48
C SER A 121 -8.69 0.61 8.34
N THR A 122 -9.82 1.28 8.18
CA THR A 122 -9.89 2.76 8.14
C THR A 122 -9.24 3.39 9.38
N GLN A 123 -9.52 2.87 10.58
CA GLN A 123 -8.96 3.39 11.83
C GLN A 123 -7.43 3.23 11.90
N ILE A 124 -6.92 2.10 11.40
CA ILE A 124 -5.47 1.87 11.31
C ILE A 124 -4.85 2.85 10.31
N THR A 125 -5.48 3.01 9.14
CA THR A 125 -5.06 3.97 8.10
C THR A 125 -4.99 5.39 8.66
N GLU A 126 -6.03 5.85 9.35
CA GLU A 126 -6.06 7.16 10.02
C GLU A 126 -4.91 7.33 11.02
N LYS A 127 -4.60 6.29 11.81
CA LYS A 127 -3.47 6.30 12.75
C LYS A 127 -2.10 6.45 12.08
N TYR A 128 -1.91 5.91 10.87
CA TYR A 128 -0.66 6.14 10.13
C TYR A 128 -0.62 7.53 9.52
N PHE A 129 -1.72 7.98 8.92
CA PHE A 129 -1.79 9.30 8.29
C PHE A 129 -1.81 10.47 9.28
N SER A 130 -2.06 10.23 10.58
CA SER A 130 -1.86 11.23 11.63
C SER A 130 -0.38 11.53 11.92
N GLN A 131 0.54 10.66 11.46
CA GLN A 131 2.00 10.82 11.67
C GLN A 131 2.66 11.71 10.61
N VAL A 132 1.92 12.10 9.57
CA VAL A 132 2.39 12.96 8.47
C VAL A 132 1.62 14.27 8.46
N SER A 133 2.24 15.32 7.92
CA SER A 133 1.65 16.65 7.83
C SER A 133 0.48 16.70 6.85
N THR A 134 -0.40 17.70 6.98
CA THR A 134 -1.47 17.97 6.01
C THR A 134 -0.93 18.12 4.58
N LEU A 135 0.22 18.78 4.42
CA LEU A 135 0.86 18.93 3.12
C LEU A 135 1.31 17.58 2.54
N GLU A 136 1.92 16.71 3.36
CA GLU A 136 2.27 15.36 2.93
C GLU A 136 1.02 14.54 2.57
N ARG A 137 -0.09 14.66 3.33
CA ARG A 137 -1.36 14.01 3.00
C ARG A 137 -1.90 14.46 1.64
N GLN A 138 -1.92 15.78 1.38
CA GLN A 138 -2.33 16.32 0.08
C GLN A 138 -1.45 15.75 -1.03
N ARG A 139 -0.13 15.80 -0.88
CA ARG A 139 0.79 15.32 -1.92
C ARG A 139 0.64 13.82 -2.20
N ILE A 140 0.35 12.99 -1.18
CA ILE A 140 0.06 11.57 -1.39
C ILE A 140 -1.27 11.39 -2.11
N TYR A 141 -2.29 12.17 -1.76
CA TYR A 141 -3.57 12.14 -2.46
C TYR A 141 -3.39 12.52 -3.93
N ASP A 142 -2.66 13.59 -4.23
CA ASP A 142 -2.34 14.01 -5.59
C ASP A 142 -1.56 12.92 -6.34
N PHE A 143 -0.62 12.25 -5.67
CA PHE A 143 0.18 11.17 -6.24
C PHE A 143 -0.66 9.96 -6.70
N TYR A 144 -1.76 9.67 -6.02
CA TYR A 144 -2.71 8.59 -6.38
C TYR A 144 -4.02 9.12 -6.99
N TYR A 145 -4.11 10.41 -7.32
CA TYR A 145 -5.38 11.06 -7.66
C TYR A 145 -6.12 10.39 -8.82
N THR A 146 -5.37 10.00 -9.86
CA THR A 146 -5.97 9.30 -11.00
C THR A 146 -6.59 7.97 -10.61
N ASP A 147 -5.98 7.19 -9.71
CA ASP A 147 -6.56 5.95 -9.20
C ASP A 147 -7.84 6.22 -8.40
N TYR A 148 -7.85 7.28 -7.57
CA TYR A 148 -9.05 7.69 -6.83
C TYR A 148 -10.22 7.98 -7.78
N LEU A 149 -9.98 8.75 -8.84
CA LEU A 149 -11.01 9.05 -9.84
C LEU A 149 -11.45 7.79 -10.60
N MET A 150 -10.48 7.03 -11.10
CA MET A 150 -10.69 5.89 -11.98
C MET A 150 -11.49 4.77 -11.32
N PHE A 151 -11.25 4.51 -10.03
CA PHE A 151 -11.95 3.45 -9.28
C PHE A 151 -13.07 3.99 -8.39
N ASN A 152 -13.44 5.27 -8.58
CA ASN A 152 -14.52 5.97 -7.89
C ASN A 152 -14.39 5.91 -6.35
N TYR A 153 -13.19 6.17 -5.84
CA TYR A 153 -12.93 6.32 -4.42
C TYR A 153 -13.15 7.76 -3.97
N THR A 154 -13.71 7.93 -2.77
CA THR A 154 -13.87 9.24 -2.14
C THR A 154 -12.56 9.73 -1.53
N LYS A 155 -12.47 11.04 -1.29
CA LYS A 155 -11.34 11.63 -0.55
C LYS A 155 -11.24 11.00 0.84
N PRO A 156 -10.07 10.48 1.24
CA PRO A 156 -9.93 9.77 2.51
C PRO A 156 -9.91 10.71 3.73
N PHE A 157 -9.60 11.99 3.54
CA PHE A 157 -9.56 12.99 4.61
C PHE A 157 -10.26 14.29 4.19
N LYS A 158 -10.85 14.98 5.17
CA LYS A 158 -11.63 16.23 4.95
C LYS A 158 -10.76 17.44 4.63
N ASP A 159 -9.47 17.38 4.97
CA ASP A 159 -8.48 18.44 4.78
C ASP A 159 -7.79 18.38 3.41
N LEU A 160 -8.28 17.54 2.49
CA LEU A 160 -7.77 17.40 1.12
C LEU A 160 -8.53 18.29 0.14
N TYR A 161 -7.79 19.07 -0.64
CA TYR A 161 -8.29 19.99 -1.67
C TYR A 161 -8.43 19.30 -3.03
#